data_AF-A0A3N4SI61-F1
#
_entry.id   AF-A0A3N4SI61-F1
#
_cell.length_a   1.000
_cell.length_b   1.000
_cell.length_c   1.000
_cell.angle_alpha   90.00
_cell.angle_beta   90.00
_cell.angle_gamma   90.00
#
_symmetry.space_group_name_H-M   'P 1'
#
loop_
_entity.id
_entity.type
_entity.pdbx_description
1 polymer ?
#
loop_
_entity_poly.entity_id
_entity_poly.type
_entity_poly.pdbx_seq_one_letter_code
_entity_poly.pdbx_strand_id
1 'polypeptide(L)'
;MRTEEFAHPPTEAEARAAFVARAAGAAADAGVLLDRATALLPSVVDGGSGGSGRDEDRLEAALAGLAAHAATRHSTVGGRPVTARWGLDLVTGALRQVPAGQLAIPGDQDTARPPGHPPVGVAAGLTWVYALEAGLTQHCEALLARRLADPGTRVPRVCVAGTCDGRCVSGLCASGVTGPARQLYEAGEPVAHDLSGLLSLQACAIRVGRRPDTVVAIGATWAAAVRGAVERTLRSLPPHARGPHTLPAIRPEQELPSPAGRPTAPVRWTRPLDALRAQGLSPVAVLLDQDPRVTEVLPYLVHVVLLCG
;
A
#
# COMPACT_ATOMS: atom_id res chain seq x y z
N MET A 1 -23.00 11.21 33.87
CA MET A 1 -23.61 10.42 32.77
C MET A 1 -22.88 9.09 32.73
N ARG A 2 -23.64 7.98 32.78
CA ARG A 2 -23.10 6.62 32.94
C ARG A 2 -22.56 6.10 31.60
N THR A 3 -21.30 5.69 31.62
CA THR A 3 -20.58 4.93 30.59
C THR A 3 -20.98 3.45 30.64
N GLU A 4 -22.25 3.15 30.36
CA GLU A 4 -22.76 1.78 30.23
C GLU A 4 -23.69 1.69 29.02
N GLU A 5 -23.22 2.12 27.86
CA GLU A 5 -23.79 1.68 26.59
C GLU A 5 -22.92 0.50 26.14
N PHE A 6 -23.27 -0.69 26.63
CA PHE A 6 -22.70 -1.94 26.18
C PHE A 6 -23.01 -2.06 24.69
N ALA A 7 -22.04 -1.65 23.86
CA ALA A 7 -22.14 -1.67 22.41
C ALA A 7 -22.51 -3.08 21.95
N HIS A 8 -23.79 -3.27 21.63
CA HIS A 8 -24.19 -4.42 20.85
C HIS A 8 -23.39 -4.38 19.54
N PRO A 9 -22.92 -5.53 19.04
CA PRO A 9 -22.28 -5.56 17.73
C PRO A 9 -23.26 -4.95 16.72
N PRO A 10 -22.80 -4.07 15.81
CA PRO A 10 -23.69 -3.38 14.89
C PRO A 10 -24.49 -4.40 14.08
N THR A 11 -25.77 -4.10 13.88
CA THR A 11 -26.64 -4.84 12.99
C THR A 11 -26.19 -4.68 11.53
N GLU A 12 -26.63 -5.57 10.64
CA GLU A 12 -26.32 -5.45 9.21
C GLU A 12 -26.82 -4.10 8.63
N ALA A 13 -27.99 -3.63 9.07
CA ALA A 13 -28.57 -2.37 8.61
C ALA A 13 -27.71 -1.16 9.01
N GLU A 14 -27.22 -1.13 10.26
CA GLU A 14 -26.32 -0.09 10.75
C GLU A 14 -24.98 -0.11 10.01
N ALA A 15 -24.40 -1.30 9.82
CA ALA A 15 -23.18 -1.46 9.03
C ALA A 15 -23.37 -0.97 7.59
N ARG A 16 -24.48 -1.33 6.95
CA ARG A 16 -24.83 -0.87 5.59
C ARG A 16 -24.94 0.64 5.51
N ALA A 17 -25.64 1.25 6.46
CA ALA A 17 -25.77 2.69 6.54
C ALA A 17 -24.39 3.37 6.71
N ALA A 18 -23.51 2.81 7.54
CA ALA A 18 -22.16 3.31 7.71
C ALA A 18 -21.34 3.25 6.41
N PHE A 19 -21.35 2.13 5.68
CA PHE A 19 -20.65 2.02 4.39
C PHE A 19 -21.20 2.98 3.34
N VAL A 20 -22.53 3.13 3.24
CA VAL A 20 -23.16 4.08 2.30
C VAL A 20 -22.77 5.51 2.64
N ALA A 21 -22.79 5.87 3.93
CA ALA A 21 -22.39 7.20 4.39
C ALA A 21 -20.92 7.50 4.06
N ARG A 22 -20.01 6.53 4.22
CA ARG A 22 -18.59 6.69 3.86
C ARG A 22 -18.39 6.78 2.34
N ALA A 23 -19.08 5.96 1.57
CA ALA A 23 -18.98 5.97 0.11
C ALA A 23 -19.52 7.27 -0.52
N ALA A 24 -20.53 7.88 0.09
CA ALA A 24 -21.12 9.15 -0.35
C ALA A 24 -20.41 10.39 0.23
N GLY A 25 -19.44 10.22 1.13
CA GLY A 25 -18.77 11.31 1.82
C GLY A 25 -17.92 12.19 0.89
N ALA A 26 -17.85 13.49 1.22
CA ALA A 26 -17.00 14.44 0.49
C ALA A 26 -15.51 14.21 0.79
N ALA A 27 -14.64 14.56 -0.15
CA ALA A 27 -13.19 14.49 0.08
C ALA A 27 -12.79 15.32 1.30
N ALA A 28 -11.94 14.74 2.15
CA ALA A 28 -11.33 15.46 3.26
C ALA A 28 -10.33 16.48 2.74
N ASP A 29 -10.30 17.66 3.35
CA ASP A 29 -9.32 18.70 3.04
C ASP A 29 -7.95 18.33 3.60
N ALA A 30 -6.91 18.35 2.75
CA ALA A 30 -5.57 17.91 3.13
C ALA A 30 -4.91 18.82 4.18
N GLY A 31 -5.13 20.13 4.10
CA GLY A 31 -4.57 21.09 5.05
C GLY A 31 -5.19 20.93 6.43
N VAL A 32 -6.54 20.88 6.48
CA VAL A 32 -7.29 20.65 7.73
C VAL A 32 -6.93 19.29 8.34
N LEU A 33 -6.73 18.26 7.52
CA LEU A 33 -6.31 16.95 7.99
C LEU A 33 -4.94 17.00 8.67
N LEU A 34 -3.95 17.66 8.06
CA LEU A 34 -2.60 17.75 8.61
C LEU A 34 -2.60 18.43 9.98
N ASP A 35 -3.34 19.54 10.12
CA ASP A 35 -3.46 20.26 11.39
C ASP A 35 -4.07 19.37 12.49
N ARG A 36 -5.15 18.67 12.15
CA ARG A 36 -5.84 17.76 13.09
C ARG A 36 -5.03 16.52 13.43
N ALA A 37 -4.37 15.93 12.44
CA ALA A 37 -3.52 14.75 12.62
C ALA A 37 -2.31 15.07 13.52
N THR A 38 -1.71 16.26 13.36
CA THR A 38 -0.62 16.74 14.22
C THR A 38 -1.07 16.90 15.67
N ALA A 39 -2.28 17.45 15.89
CA ALA A 39 -2.83 17.58 17.23
C ALA A 39 -3.14 16.23 17.89
N LEU A 40 -3.56 15.23 17.11
CA LEU A 40 -3.93 13.90 17.61
C LEU A 40 -2.71 12.98 17.82
N LEU A 41 -1.75 13.02 16.89
CA LEU A 41 -0.58 12.12 16.83
C LEU A 41 0.71 12.93 16.53
N PRO A 42 1.17 13.80 17.45
CA PRO A 42 2.28 14.71 17.19
C PRO A 42 3.59 13.96 16.84
N SER A 43 3.86 12.82 17.48
CA SER A 43 5.05 11.99 17.22
C SER A 43 5.08 11.34 15.84
N VAL A 44 3.94 11.25 15.16
CA VAL A 44 3.82 10.68 13.81
C VAL A 44 4.13 11.74 12.75
N VAL A 45 3.72 12.99 12.99
CA VAL A 45 3.87 14.08 12.02
C VAL A 45 5.22 14.80 12.17
N ASP A 46 5.74 14.93 13.39
CA ASP A 46 6.99 15.65 13.67
C ASP A 46 8.27 14.83 13.39
N GLY A 47 8.14 13.53 13.11
CA GLY A 47 9.28 12.65 12.79
C GLY A 47 10.04 13.00 11.50
N GLY A 48 9.57 13.97 10.73
CA GLY A 48 10.22 14.51 9.51
C GLY A 48 10.95 15.84 9.71
N SER A 49 11.28 16.22 10.94
CA SER A 49 11.84 17.54 11.25
C SER A 49 13.24 17.74 10.64
N GLY A 50 13.33 18.57 9.60
CA GLY A 50 14.58 19.17 9.14
C GLY A 50 14.72 19.44 7.64
N GLY A 51 13.86 18.88 6.79
CA GLY A 51 13.92 19.09 5.34
C GLY A 51 12.61 19.67 4.80
N SER A 52 12.68 20.43 3.71
CA SER A 52 11.55 20.92 2.92
C SER A 52 10.75 19.76 2.26
N GLY A 53 10.26 18.82 3.07
CA GLY A 53 9.36 17.77 2.62
C GLY A 53 8.13 18.43 2.03
N ARG A 54 7.75 18.00 0.82
CA ARG A 54 6.58 18.55 0.13
C ARG A 54 5.35 18.22 0.97
N ASP A 55 4.31 19.06 0.93
CA ASP A 55 3.08 18.83 1.70
C ASP A 55 2.48 17.44 1.43
N GLU A 56 2.71 16.88 0.24
CA GLU A 56 2.36 15.52 -0.15
C GLU A 56 3.04 14.44 0.72
N ASP A 57 4.32 14.61 1.06
CA ASP A 57 5.07 13.64 1.87
C ASP A 57 4.55 13.64 3.32
N ARG A 58 4.24 14.83 3.84
CA ARG A 58 3.64 15.01 5.17
C ARG A 58 2.25 14.38 5.22
N LEU A 59 1.46 14.58 4.16
CA LEU A 59 0.13 13.98 4.03
C LEU A 59 0.21 12.45 3.99
N GLU A 60 1.11 11.88 3.18
CA GLU A 60 1.30 10.42 3.11
C GLU A 60 1.70 9.84 4.47
N ALA A 61 2.63 10.50 5.18
CA ALA A 61 3.04 10.11 6.53
C ALA A 61 1.89 10.19 7.54
N ALA A 62 1.11 11.27 7.52
CA ALA A 62 -0.05 11.45 8.39
C ALA A 62 -1.12 10.37 8.15
N LEU A 63 -1.44 10.09 6.88
CA LEU A 63 -2.38 9.04 6.49
C LEU A 63 -1.89 7.66 6.97
N ALA A 64 -0.62 7.32 6.73
CA ALA A 64 -0.04 6.05 7.16
C ALA A 64 -0.07 5.89 8.68
N GLY A 65 0.23 6.96 9.43
CA GLY A 65 0.21 6.92 10.89
C GLY A 65 -1.20 6.85 11.49
N LEU A 66 -2.19 7.53 10.90
CA LEU A 66 -3.59 7.37 11.28
C LEU A 66 -4.07 5.93 11.04
N ALA A 67 -3.71 5.36 9.88
CA ALA A 67 -4.02 3.96 9.57
C ALA A 67 -3.37 2.99 10.60
N ALA A 68 -2.10 3.21 10.96
CA ALA A 68 -1.39 2.40 11.95
C ALA A 68 -2.03 2.51 13.33
N HIS A 69 -2.34 3.73 13.78
CA HIS A 69 -3.02 3.96 15.06
C HIS A 69 -4.40 3.27 15.09
N ALA A 70 -5.21 3.43 14.05
CA ALA A 70 -6.52 2.79 13.93
C ALA A 70 -6.41 1.26 13.95
N ALA A 71 -5.37 0.69 13.33
CA ALA A 71 -5.10 -0.75 13.36
C ALA A 71 -4.86 -1.29 14.78
N THR A 72 -4.12 -0.55 15.61
CA THR A 72 -3.84 -1.00 17.00
C THR A 72 -5.10 -1.09 17.87
N ARG A 73 -6.10 -0.25 17.57
CA ARG A 73 -7.39 -0.23 18.27
C ARG A 73 -8.41 -1.18 17.65
N HIS A 74 -8.10 -1.74 16.47
CA HIS A 74 -9.02 -2.57 15.70
C HIS A 74 -9.44 -3.84 16.45
N SER A 75 -8.53 -4.44 17.22
CA SER A 75 -8.73 -5.75 17.85
C SER A 75 -9.58 -5.75 19.12
N THR A 76 -9.94 -4.57 19.65
CA THR A 76 -10.64 -4.46 20.94
C THR A 76 -11.82 -3.48 20.88
N VAL A 77 -12.97 -3.87 21.44
CA VAL A 77 -14.13 -2.99 21.66
C VAL A 77 -14.51 -3.05 23.13
N GLY A 78 -14.50 -1.91 23.81
CA GLY A 78 -14.75 -1.85 25.26
C GLY A 78 -13.81 -2.73 26.10
N GLY A 79 -12.56 -2.93 25.63
CA GLY A 79 -11.59 -3.81 26.27
C GLY A 79 -11.80 -5.31 26.03
N ARG A 80 -12.82 -5.71 25.26
CA ARG A 80 -13.06 -7.11 24.88
C ARG A 80 -12.56 -7.40 23.46
N PRO A 81 -12.03 -8.61 23.22
CA PRO A 81 -11.65 -9.02 21.87
C PRO A 81 -12.89 -9.10 20.97
N VAL A 82 -12.77 -8.52 19.78
CA VAL A 82 -13.79 -8.63 18.74
C VAL A 82 -13.79 -10.05 18.21
N THR A 83 -14.95 -10.65 17.96
CA THR A 83 -15.07 -12.00 17.39
C THR A 83 -15.30 -11.97 15.87
N ALA A 84 -16.04 -10.99 15.38
CA ALA A 84 -16.26 -10.75 13.95
C ALA A 84 -16.62 -9.28 13.67
N ARG A 85 -16.47 -8.84 12.42
CA ARG A 85 -16.93 -7.52 11.94
C ARG A 85 -17.66 -7.59 10.62
N TRP A 86 -18.57 -6.67 10.39
CA TRP A 86 -19.11 -6.46 9.06
C TRP A 86 -18.04 -5.90 8.13
N GLY A 87 -17.92 -6.52 6.97
CA GLY A 87 -17.13 -6.04 5.84
C GLY A 87 -17.98 -5.99 4.59
N LEU A 88 -17.64 -5.05 3.70
CA LEU A 88 -18.21 -4.92 2.38
C LEU A 88 -17.37 -5.73 1.39
N ASP A 89 -17.94 -6.78 0.83
CA ASP A 89 -17.34 -7.54 -0.25
C ASP A 89 -17.24 -6.65 -1.50
N LEU A 90 -16.01 -6.34 -1.91
CA LEU A 90 -15.76 -5.34 -2.96
C LEU A 90 -16.11 -5.85 -4.37
N VAL A 91 -16.39 -7.14 -4.50
CA VAL A 91 -16.78 -7.77 -5.76
C VAL A 91 -18.30 -7.74 -5.93
N THR A 92 -19.00 -8.14 -4.88
CA THR A 92 -20.46 -8.32 -4.91
C THR A 92 -21.23 -7.12 -4.37
N GLY A 93 -20.57 -6.24 -3.61
CA GLY A 93 -21.22 -5.17 -2.85
C GLY A 93 -22.03 -5.67 -1.66
N ALA A 94 -21.99 -6.97 -1.35
CA ALA A 94 -22.71 -7.56 -0.23
C ALA A 94 -21.97 -7.33 1.09
N LEU A 95 -22.72 -7.26 2.19
CA LEU A 95 -22.13 -7.29 3.52
C LEU A 95 -21.91 -8.73 3.96
N ARG A 96 -20.78 -8.95 4.65
CA ARG A 96 -20.46 -10.25 5.25
C ARG A 96 -19.72 -10.08 6.56
N GLN A 97 -19.88 -11.04 7.45
CA GLN A 97 -19.08 -11.07 8.68
C GLN A 97 -17.69 -11.63 8.38
N VAL A 98 -16.67 -10.88 8.79
CA VAL A 98 -15.26 -11.24 8.75
C VAL A 98 -14.84 -11.66 10.16
N PRO A 99 -14.46 -12.93 10.38
CA PRO A 99 -13.94 -13.41 11.65
C PRO A 99 -12.70 -12.64 12.10
N ALA A 100 -12.57 -12.42 13.41
CA ALA A 100 -11.45 -11.67 13.97
C ALA A 100 -10.08 -12.29 13.70
N GLY A 101 -9.99 -13.61 13.55
CA GLY A 101 -8.74 -14.28 13.14
C GLY A 101 -8.24 -13.87 11.75
N GLN A 102 -9.14 -13.40 10.87
CA GLN A 102 -8.79 -12.86 9.55
C GLN A 102 -8.54 -11.35 9.57
N LEU A 103 -9.04 -10.66 10.60
CA LEU A 103 -8.73 -9.27 10.92
C LEU A 103 -7.44 -9.13 11.71
N ALA A 104 -6.99 -10.22 12.33
CA ALA A 104 -5.83 -10.26 13.19
C ALA A 104 -4.62 -9.86 12.37
N ILE A 105 -3.95 -8.82 12.86
CA ILE A 105 -2.59 -8.48 12.46
C ILE A 105 -1.75 -9.71 12.82
N PRO A 106 -1.05 -10.36 11.88
CA PRO A 106 -0.06 -11.38 12.23
C PRO A 106 0.92 -10.72 13.18
N GLY A 107 0.78 -10.97 14.48
CA GLY A 107 1.56 -10.30 15.51
C GLY A 107 2.98 -10.82 15.48
N ASP A 108 3.98 -9.94 15.55
CA ASP A 108 5.41 -10.10 15.90
C ASP A 108 6.22 -11.29 15.33
N GLN A 109 5.62 -12.23 14.62
CA GLN A 109 6.26 -13.39 14.02
C GLN A 109 6.72 -13.11 12.59
N ASP A 110 6.22 -12.02 11.99
CA ASP A 110 6.78 -11.47 10.76
C ASP A 110 7.85 -10.44 11.13
N THR A 111 9.02 -10.94 11.56
CA THR A 111 10.19 -10.14 11.97
C THR A 111 10.72 -9.21 10.86
N ALA A 112 10.15 -9.29 9.66
CA ALA A 112 10.43 -8.41 8.54
C ALA A 112 9.65 -7.09 8.55
N ARG A 113 8.63 -6.90 9.41
CA ARG A 113 7.87 -5.63 9.44
C ARG A 113 8.60 -4.58 10.28
N PRO A 114 8.93 -3.40 9.74
CA PRO A 114 9.50 -2.34 10.55
C PRO A 114 8.47 -1.83 11.59
N PRO A 115 8.91 -1.45 12.80
CA PRO A 115 8.02 -0.92 13.83
C PRO A 115 7.26 0.31 13.31
N GLY A 116 5.94 0.33 13.52
CA GLY A 116 5.09 1.48 13.18
C GLY A 116 4.46 1.47 11.79
N HIS A 117 4.61 0.39 10.99
CA HIS A 117 3.85 0.24 9.75
C HIS A 117 2.49 -0.42 9.99
N PRO A 118 1.38 0.15 9.45
CA PRO A 118 0.07 -0.48 9.55
C PRO A 118 0.08 -1.85 8.88
N PRO A 119 -0.75 -2.82 9.30
CA PRO A 119 -0.95 -4.12 8.65
C PRO A 119 -1.19 -4.02 7.15
N VAL A 120 -0.86 -5.07 6.38
CA VAL A 120 -1.12 -5.08 4.92
C VAL A 120 -2.63 -4.99 4.71
N GLY A 121 -3.05 -4.04 3.87
CA GLY A 121 -4.45 -3.76 3.60
C GLY A 121 -5.07 -2.70 4.53
N VAL A 122 -4.37 -2.28 5.59
CA VAL A 122 -4.80 -1.17 6.43
C VAL A 122 -4.32 0.14 5.83
N ALA A 123 -5.27 0.97 5.45
CA ALA A 123 -5.01 2.20 4.72
C ALA A 123 -5.94 3.33 5.15
N ALA A 124 -5.46 4.54 4.89
CA ALA A 124 -6.17 5.79 5.04
C ALA A 124 -6.17 6.53 3.70
N GLY A 125 -7.19 7.34 3.43
CA GLY A 125 -7.23 8.19 2.25
C GLY A 125 -8.03 9.47 2.47
N LEU A 126 -7.90 10.44 1.58
CA LEU A 126 -8.75 11.64 1.62
C LEU A 126 -10.16 11.37 1.08
N THR A 127 -10.38 10.22 0.43
CA THR A 127 -11.70 9.72 0.03
C THR A 127 -11.80 8.23 0.34
N TRP A 128 -13.04 7.74 0.36
CA TRP A 128 -13.32 6.30 0.46
C TRP A 128 -12.56 5.48 -0.61
N VAL A 129 -12.62 5.93 -1.86
CA VAL A 129 -11.98 5.25 -2.99
C VAL A 129 -10.46 5.22 -2.83
N TYR A 130 -9.84 6.33 -2.44
CA TYR A 130 -8.38 6.38 -2.21
C TYR A 130 -7.94 5.41 -1.11
N ALA A 131 -8.69 5.35 0.00
CA ALA A 131 -8.37 4.43 1.09
C ALA A 131 -8.45 2.96 0.63
N LEU A 132 -9.49 2.61 -0.14
CA LEU A 132 -9.64 1.26 -0.71
C LEU A 132 -8.52 0.92 -1.71
N GLU A 133 -8.22 1.82 -2.66
CA GLU A 133 -7.17 1.60 -3.65
C GLU A 133 -5.80 1.43 -2.99
N ALA A 134 -5.51 2.21 -1.95
CA ALA A 134 -4.29 2.07 -1.17
C ALA A 134 -4.22 0.68 -0.48
N GLY A 135 -5.28 0.25 0.19
CA GLY A 135 -5.33 -1.07 0.83
C GLY A 135 -5.20 -2.23 -0.17
N LEU A 136 -5.88 -2.13 -1.32
CA LEU A 136 -5.77 -3.13 -2.40
C LEU A 136 -4.35 -3.16 -3.01
N THR A 137 -3.73 -1.99 -3.18
CA THR A 137 -2.37 -1.86 -3.71
C THR A 137 -1.36 -2.52 -2.77
N GLN A 138 -1.47 -2.29 -1.45
CA GLN A 138 -0.62 -2.95 -0.45
C GLN A 138 -0.71 -4.49 -0.55
N HIS A 139 -1.91 -5.04 -0.77
CA HIS A 139 -2.09 -6.48 -0.97
C HIS A 139 -1.41 -7.00 -2.24
N CYS A 140 -1.53 -6.27 -3.34
CA CYS A 140 -0.82 -6.62 -4.57
C CYS A 140 0.70 -6.56 -4.38
N GLU A 141 1.22 -5.56 -3.68
CA GLU A 141 2.65 -5.45 -3.35
C GLU A 141 3.13 -6.62 -2.47
N ALA A 142 2.35 -7.01 -1.46
CA ALA A 142 2.64 -8.18 -0.63
C ALA A 142 2.61 -9.49 -1.44
N LEU A 143 1.70 -9.61 -2.41
CA LEU A 143 1.68 -10.77 -3.32
C LEU A 143 2.88 -10.77 -4.26
N LEU A 144 3.30 -9.61 -4.80
CA LEU A 144 4.52 -9.50 -5.59
C LEU A 144 5.75 -9.93 -4.79
N ALA A 145 5.84 -9.52 -3.52
CA ALA A 145 6.88 -9.95 -2.59
C ALA A 145 6.96 -11.48 -2.49
N ARG A 146 5.81 -12.13 -2.28
CA ARG A 146 5.72 -13.59 -2.18
C ARG A 146 6.13 -14.28 -3.48
N ARG A 147 5.62 -13.82 -4.63
CA ARG A 147 5.98 -14.36 -5.94
C ARG A 147 7.47 -14.23 -6.25
N LEU A 148 8.10 -13.12 -5.85
CA LEU A 148 9.54 -12.92 -6.01
C LEU A 148 10.37 -13.84 -5.11
N ALA A 149 9.82 -14.27 -3.97
CA ALA A 149 10.47 -15.23 -3.09
C ALA A 149 10.35 -16.69 -3.60
N ASP A 150 9.40 -16.98 -4.51
CA ASP A 150 9.25 -18.32 -5.09
C ASP A 150 10.53 -18.72 -5.88
N PRO A 151 11.08 -19.93 -5.64
CA PRO A 151 12.25 -20.39 -6.36
C PRO A 151 12.02 -20.45 -7.87
N GLY A 152 12.97 -19.91 -8.64
CA GLY A 152 12.91 -19.92 -10.10
C GLY A 152 12.15 -18.74 -10.71
N THR A 153 11.53 -17.89 -9.91
CA THR A 153 10.94 -16.62 -10.39
C THR A 153 12.05 -15.75 -10.97
N ARG A 154 11.86 -15.34 -12.22
CA ARG A 154 12.76 -14.41 -12.91
C ARG A 154 11.97 -13.23 -13.46
N VAL A 155 12.55 -12.04 -13.37
CA VAL A 155 11.92 -10.81 -13.84
C VAL A 155 12.84 -10.05 -14.80
N PRO A 156 12.28 -9.39 -15.82
CA PRO A 156 13.05 -8.60 -16.77
C PRO A 156 13.62 -7.35 -16.11
N ARG A 157 14.91 -7.10 -16.35
CA ARG A 157 15.57 -5.82 -16.01
C ARG A 157 15.18 -4.75 -17.03
N VAL A 158 14.86 -3.56 -16.55
CA VAL A 158 14.45 -2.40 -17.35
C VAL A 158 15.29 -1.17 -17.02
N CYS A 159 15.36 -0.27 -17.99
CA CYS A 159 16.16 0.94 -17.90
C CYS A 159 15.31 2.11 -17.41
N VAL A 160 15.71 2.69 -16.28
CA VAL A 160 15.18 3.97 -15.79
C VAL A 160 15.93 5.09 -16.53
N ALA A 161 15.23 6.06 -17.11
CA ALA A 161 15.81 7.20 -17.85
C ALA A 161 16.50 6.91 -19.20
N GLY A 162 16.39 5.69 -19.76
CA GLY A 162 16.87 5.40 -21.12
C GLY A 162 18.39 5.26 -21.27
N THR A 163 19.16 5.35 -20.18
CA THR A 163 20.57 4.98 -20.13
C THR A 163 20.70 3.47 -19.91
N CYS A 164 20.93 2.73 -20.99
CA CYS A 164 21.08 1.28 -20.98
C CYS A 164 22.54 0.84 -20.92
N ASP A 165 22.85 -0.08 -20.00
CA ASP A 165 24.15 -0.75 -19.87
C ASP A 165 24.29 -1.98 -20.81
N GLY A 166 23.37 -2.12 -21.78
CA GLY A 166 23.28 -3.27 -22.69
C GLY A 166 22.58 -4.50 -22.10
N ARG A 167 22.15 -4.46 -20.83
CA ARG A 167 21.46 -5.58 -20.18
C ARG A 167 19.93 -5.43 -20.13
N CYS A 168 19.39 -4.25 -20.42
CA CYS A 168 17.95 -4.03 -20.45
C CYS A 168 17.29 -4.64 -21.69
N VAL A 169 16.03 -5.04 -21.54
CA VAL A 169 15.18 -5.43 -22.67
C VAL A 169 14.86 -4.21 -23.54
N SER A 170 15.19 -4.27 -24.84
CA SER A 170 14.91 -3.21 -25.81
C SER A 170 13.40 -2.93 -25.93
N GLY A 171 13.00 -1.66 -25.88
CA GLY A 171 11.59 -1.23 -26.04
C GLY A 171 10.80 -1.06 -24.75
N LEU A 172 11.38 -1.37 -23.59
CA LEU A 172 10.80 -1.09 -22.26
C LEU A 172 11.48 0.07 -21.52
N CYS A 173 12.38 0.79 -22.20
CA CYS A 173 13.00 1.99 -21.65
C CYS A 173 11.92 3.02 -21.32
N ALA A 174 11.90 3.50 -20.08
CA ALA A 174 10.98 4.54 -19.63
C ALA A 174 11.43 5.92 -20.16
N SER A 175 11.42 6.10 -21.49
CA SER A 175 11.68 7.38 -22.13
C SER A 175 10.57 8.35 -21.73
N GLY A 176 10.89 9.34 -20.90
CA GLY A 176 9.95 10.36 -20.44
C GLY A 176 9.97 10.66 -18.94
N VAL A 177 10.65 9.85 -18.12
CA VAL A 177 10.85 10.13 -16.69
C VAL A 177 12.28 10.65 -16.48
N THR A 178 12.58 11.85 -16.95
CA THR A 178 13.97 12.36 -16.99
C THR A 178 14.37 13.17 -15.75
N GLY A 179 13.45 13.97 -15.20
CA GLY A 179 13.76 14.84 -14.05
C GLY A 179 14.06 14.06 -12.76
N PRO A 180 13.06 13.36 -12.18
CA PRO A 180 13.24 12.63 -10.92
C PRO A 180 14.26 11.48 -11.02
N ALA A 181 14.39 10.85 -12.19
CA ALA A 181 15.33 9.74 -12.36
C ALA A 181 16.79 10.19 -12.27
N ARG A 182 17.13 11.44 -12.65
CA ARG A 182 18.48 11.96 -12.50
C ARG A 182 18.94 11.99 -11.03
N GLN A 183 18.04 12.35 -10.11
CA GLN A 183 18.34 12.36 -8.68
C GLN A 183 18.64 10.95 -8.14
N LEU A 184 18.04 9.91 -8.73
CA LEU A 184 18.40 8.53 -8.38
C LEU A 184 19.84 8.22 -8.76
N TYR A 185 20.27 8.58 -9.97
CA TYR A 185 21.65 8.38 -10.42
C TYR A 185 22.68 9.13 -9.56
N GLU A 186 22.33 10.31 -9.07
CA GLU A 186 23.16 11.08 -8.13
C GLU A 186 23.29 10.38 -6.76
N ALA A 187 22.26 9.62 -6.35
CA ALA A 187 22.27 8.82 -5.13
C ALA A 187 22.90 7.41 -5.30
N GLY A 188 23.13 6.97 -6.53
CA GLY A 188 23.74 5.68 -6.88
C GLY A 188 23.16 5.10 -8.17
N GLU A 189 23.75 4.02 -8.70
CA GLU A 189 23.22 3.40 -9.92
C GLU A 189 21.85 2.74 -9.66
N PRO A 190 20.76 3.21 -10.30
CA PRO A 190 19.44 2.61 -10.15
C PRO A 190 19.33 1.37 -11.04
N VAL A 191 18.82 0.29 -10.45
CA VAL A 191 18.45 -0.94 -11.16
C VAL A 191 16.94 -1.08 -11.03
N ALA A 192 16.25 -1.24 -12.17
CA ALA A 192 14.81 -1.44 -12.19
C ALA A 192 14.40 -2.75 -12.82
N HIS A 193 13.25 -3.26 -12.40
CA HIS A 193 12.68 -4.51 -12.87
C HIS A 193 11.20 -4.33 -13.18
N ASP A 194 10.75 -4.91 -14.30
CA ASP A 194 9.33 -4.98 -14.64
C ASP A 194 8.71 -6.24 -14.00
N LEU A 195 7.83 -6.01 -13.02
CA LEU A 195 7.14 -7.06 -12.28
C LEU A 195 5.76 -7.39 -12.89
N SER A 196 5.42 -6.80 -14.04
CA SER A 196 4.05 -6.80 -14.52
C SER A 196 3.54 -8.18 -14.92
N GLY A 197 4.46 -9.06 -15.33
CA GLY A 197 4.15 -10.45 -15.65
C GLY A 197 3.71 -11.30 -14.45
N LEU A 198 4.04 -10.90 -13.22
CA LEU A 198 3.78 -11.71 -12.02
C LEU A 198 2.30 -11.67 -11.59
N LEU A 199 1.64 -10.52 -11.71
CA LEU A 199 0.23 -10.34 -11.36
C LEU A 199 -0.65 -9.86 -12.51
N SER A 200 -0.09 -9.73 -13.73
CA SER A 200 -0.77 -9.11 -14.88
C SER A 200 -1.26 -7.68 -14.60
N LEU A 201 -0.49 -6.92 -13.82
CA LEU A 201 -0.69 -5.51 -13.41
C LEU A 201 0.57 -4.71 -13.73
N GLN A 202 0.47 -3.41 -14.02
CA GLN A 202 1.68 -2.60 -14.22
C GLN A 202 2.40 -2.39 -12.89
N ALA A 203 3.59 -2.96 -12.75
CA ALA A 203 4.36 -2.93 -11.50
C ALA A 203 5.86 -2.80 -11.78
N CYS A 204 6.51 -1.86 -11.09
CA CYS A 204 7.92 -1.57 -11.24
C CYS A 204 8.62 -1.68 -9.88
N ALA A 205 9.76 -2.36 -9.86
CA ALA A 205 10.68 -2.42 -8.73
C ALA A 205 11.91 -1.56 -9.04
N ILE A 206 12.41 -0.77 -8.08
CA ILE A 206 13.63 0.03 -8.22
C ILE A 206 14.50 -0.17 -6.97
N ARG A 207 15.79 -0.42 -7.20
CA ARG A 207 16.84 -0.44 -6.18
C ARG A 207 17.93 0.54 -6.57
N VAL A 208 18.52 1.26 -5.61
CA VAL A 208 19.60 2.23 -5.85
C VAL A 208 20.87 1.80 -5.15
N GLY A 209 21.96 1.68 -5.92
CA GLY A 209 23.28 1.35 -5.40
C GLY A 209 23.33 0.01 -4.65
N ARG A 210 24.07 -0.04 -3.55
CA ARG A 210 24.24 -1.26 -2.71
C ARG A 210 23.16 -1.44 -1.65
N ARG A 211 22.06 -0.70 -1.74
CA ARG A 211 20.99 -0.80 -0.74
C ARG A 211 20.34 -2.19 -0.77
N PRO A 212 20.01 -2.75 0.40
CA PRO A 212 19.40 -4.09 0.48
C PRO A 212 17.94 -4.09 0.00
N ASP A 213 17.31 -2.91 -0.03
CA ASP A 213 15.88 -2.77 -0.24
C ASP A 213 15.55 -2.37 -1.68
N THR A 214 14.51 -3.03 -2.22
CA THR A 214 13.90 -2.69 -3.51
C THR A 214 12.54 -2.06 -3.24
N VAL A 215 12.31 -0.86 -3.77
CA VAL A 215 11.03 -0.17 -3.66
C VAL A 215 10.13 -0.60 -4.82
N VAL A 216 8.87 -0.91 -4.52
CA VAL A 216 7.87 -1.26 -5.53
C VAL A 216 6.78 -0.20 -5.63
N ALA A 217 6.28 -0.01 -6.85
CA ALA A 217 5.03 0.68 -7.09
C ALA A 217 4.20 -0.01 -8.17
N ILE A 218 2.88 0.09 -8.02
CA ILE A 218 1.89 -0.37 -8.98
C ILE A 218 1.20 0.87 -9.56
N GLY A 219 0.87 0.83 -10.84
CA GLY A 219 0.16 1.93 -11.52
C GLY A 219 -0.91 1.44 -12.48
N ALA A 220 -1.77 2.34 -12.93
CA ALA A 220 -2.72 2.06 -14.01
C ALA A 220 -2.02 1.89 -15.38
N THR A 221 -0.82 2.46 -15.51
CA THR A 221 0.04 2.38 -16.70
C THR A 221 1.46 2.08 -16.29
N TRP A 222 2.28 1.57 -17.22
CA TRP A 222 3.71 1.35 -16.99
C TRP A 222 4.41 2.66 -16.54
N ALA A 223 4.13 3.78 -17.23
CA ALA A 223 4.70 5.07 -16.90
C ALA A 223 4.33 5.53 -15.48
N ALA A 224 3.09 5.27 -15.04
CA ALA A 224 2.66 5.57 -13.68
C ALA A 224 3.37 4.69 -12.64
N ALA A 225 3.52 3.39 -12.92
CA ALA A 225 4.25 2.46 -12.04
C ALA A 225 5.73 2.87 -11.90
N VAL A 226 6.41 3.20 -13.00
CA VAL A 226 7.80 3.68 -12.96
C VAL A 226 7.91 5.00 -12.19
N ARG A 227 7.04 5.97 -12.47
CA ARG A 227 7.04 7.26 -11.75
C ARG A 227 6.86 7.06 -10.24
N GLY A 228 5.85 6.28 -9.84
CA GLY A 228 5.60 5.99 -8.43
C GLY A 228 6.77 5.27 -7.77
N ALA A 229 7.43 4.34 -8.47
CA ALA A 229 8.61 3.65 -7.94
C ALA A 229 9.79 4.61 -7.76
N VAL A 230 10.02 5.52 -8.72
CA VAL A 230 11.08 6.54 -8.62
C VAL A 230 10.82 7.47 -7.44
N GLU A 231 9.61 8.02 -7.33
CA GLU A 231 9.24 8.95 -6.25
C GLU A 231 9.37 8.29 -4.87
N ARG A 232 8.83 7.08 -4.70
CA ARG A 232 8.98 6.31 -3.46
C ARG A 232 10.43 5.96 -3.15
N THR A 233 11.24 5.68 -4.18
CA THR A 233 12.67 5.41 -4.00
C THR A 233 13.39 6.66 -3.49
N LEU A 234 13.15 7.82 -4.08
CA LEU A 234 13.70 9.10 -3.62
C LEU A 234 13.32 9.38 -2.17
N ARG A 235 12.04 9.14 -1.79
CA ARG A 235 11.58 9.26 -0.40
C ARG A 235 12.28 8.31 0.56
N SER A 236 12.72 7.14 0.10
CA SER A 236 13.46 6.17 0.91
C SER A 236 14.96 6.49 1.06
N LEU A 237 15.50 7.46 0.30
CA LEU A 237 16.93 7.77 0.33
C LEU A 237 17.46 8.31 1.68
N PRO A 238 16.74 9.16 2.43
CA PRO A 238 17.23 9.60 3.73
C PRO A 238 17.36 8.43 4.72
N PRO A 239 18.47 8.34 5.49
CA PRO A 239 18.77 7.21 6.38
C PRO A 239 17.79 7.02 7.56
N HIS A 240 16.96 8.03 7.84
CA HIS A 240 15.95 8.01 8.90
C HIS A 240 14.52 8.09 8.37
N ALA A 241 14.32 8.01 7.05
CA ALA A 241 12.98 7.96 6.51
C ALA A 241 12.33 6.63 6.92
N ARG A 242 11.16 6.68 7.57
CA ARG A 242 10.26 5.52 7.61
C ARG A 242 9.82 5.27 6.17
N GLY A 243 10.51 4.33 5.52
CA GLY A 243 10.40 4.12 4.09
C GLY A 243 9.09 3.42 3.69
N PRO A 244 8.74 3.47 2.39
CA PRO A 244 7.66 2.64 1.85
C PRO A 244 7.91 1.15 2.14
N HIS A 245 6.89 0.30 1.96
CA HIS A 245 7.11 -1.14 1.98
C HIS A 245 8.19 -1.52 0.94
N THR A 246 9.27 -2.13 1.42
CA THR A 246 10.39 -2.58 0.61
C THR A 246 10.30 -4.09 0.41
N LEU A 247 10.80 -4.53 -0.75
CA LEU A 247 11.05 -5.93 -1.04
C LEU A 247 12.53 -6.24 -0.82
N PRO A 248 12.87 -7.51 -0.53
CA PRO A 248 14.25 -7.98 -0.61
C PRO A 248 14.88 -7.62 -1.95
N ALA A 249 16.20 -7.37 -1.97
CA ALA A 249 16.94 -7.12 -3.20
C ALA A 249 16.71 -8.23 -4.24
N ILE A 250 16.24 -7.83 -5.42
CA ILE A 250 16.23 -8.70 -6.61
C ILE A 250 17.70 -8.91 -7.02
N ARG A 251 18.15 -10.17 -6.95
CA ARG A 251 19.53 -10.55 -7.22
C ARG A 251 19.74 -10.86 -8.72
N PRO A 252 20.99 -10.81 -9.23
CA PRO A 252 21.27 -11.14 -10.63
C PRO A 252 20.74 -12.51 -11.07
N GLU A 253 20.67 -13.49 -10.16
CA GLU A 253 20.16 -14.83 -10.47
C GLU A 253 18.64 -14.85 -10.67
N GLN A 254 17.92 -13.80 -10.25
CA GLN A 254 16.49 -13.59 -10.48
C GLN A 254 16.22 -12.71 -11.71
N GLU A 255 17.26 -12.26 -12.42
CA GLU A 255 17.09 -11.52 -13.66
C GLU A 255 16.88 -12.50 -14.84
N LEU A 256 16.00 -12.12 -15.77
CA LEU A 256 15.90 -12.82 -17.05
C LEU A 256 17.15 -12.53 -17.89
N PRO A 257 17.76 -13.54 -18.54
CA PRO A 257 18.89 -13.33 -19.44
C PRO A 257 18.50 -12.44 -20.64
N SER A 258 19.32 -11.45 -20.96
CA SER A 258 19.21 -10.71 -22.23
C SER A 258 19.76 -11.57 -23.39
N PRO A 259 19.13 -11.68 -24.58
CA PRO A 259 17.89 -11.06 -25.04
C PRO A 259 16.79 -12.12 -25.19
N ALA A 260 16.49 -12.89 -24.14
CA ALA A 260 15.39 -13.84 -24.21
C ALA A 260 14.10 -13.06 -24.52
N GLY A 261 13.57 -13.23 -25.74
CA GLY A 261 12.41 -12.52 -26.23
C GLY A 261 11.24 -12.62 -25.25
N ARG A 262 10.45 -11.55 -25.20
CA ARG A 262 9.25 -11.38 -24.36
C ARG A 262 8.44 -12.68 -24.25
N PRO A 263 8.13 -13.06 -23.00
CA PRO A 263 6.73 -13.10 -22.65
C PRO A 263 6.54 -12.14 -21.48
N THR A 264 6.33 -10.85 -21.77
CA THR A 264 5.48 -10.11 -20.82
C THR A 264 4.11 -10.69 -21.09
N ALA A 265 3.64 -11.54 -20.18
CA ALA A 265 2.23 -11.87 -20.16
C ALA A 265 1.47 -10.55 -20.32
N PRO A 266 0.51 -10.47 -21.26
CA PRO A 266 -0.17 -9.21 -21.52
C PRO A 266 -0.74 -8.72 -20.19
N VAL A 267 -0.49 -7.46 -19.86
CA VAL A 267 -1.13 -6.84 -18.69
C VAL A 267 -2.63 -6.87 -18.96
N ARG A 268 -3.35 -7.66 -18.16
CA ARG A 268 -4.78 -7.87 -18.32
C ARG A 268 -5.59 -6.91 -17.48
N TRP A 269 -4.99 -6.40 -16.40
CA TRP A 269 -5.68 -5.65 -15.37
C TRP A 269 -5.08 -4.25 -15.23
N THR A 270 -5.94 -3.26 -15.10
CA THR A 270 -5.58 -1.87 -14.78
C THR A 270 -5.89 -1.52 -13.34
N ARG A 271 -6.66 -2.36 -12.64
CA ARG A 271 -7.12 -2.14 -11.27
C ARG A 271 -6.62 -3.27 -10.35
N PRO A 272 -6.09 -2.95 -9.16
CA PRO A 272 -5.68 -3.93 -8.16
C PRO A 272 -6.77 -4.96 -7.81
N LEU A 273 -8.03 -4.53 -7.71
CA LEU A 273 -9.17 -5.41 -7.42
C LEU A 273 -9.27 -6.57 -8.41
N ASP A 274 -9.18 -6.30 -9.71
CA ASP A 274 -9.34 -7.31 -10.75
C ASP A 274 -8.19 -8.33 -10.73
N ALA A 275 -6.98 -7.87 -10.44
CA ALA A 275 -5.82 -8.74 -10.30
C ALA A 275 -5.92 -9.67 -9.10
N LEU A 276 -6.37 -9.17 -7.95
CA LEU A 276 -6.60 -9.99 -6.75
C LEU A 276 -7.67 -11.06 -7.01
N ARG A 277 -8.75 -10.70 -7.68
CA ARG A 277 -9.80 -11.65 -8.10
C ARG A 277 -9.26 -12.73 -9.03
N ALA A 278 -8.41 -12.36 -9.98
CA ALA A 278 -7.77 -13.33 -10.88
C ALA A 278 -6.83 -14.31 -10.15
N GLN A 279 -6.39 -13.98 -8.92
CA GLN A 279 -5.67 -14.90 -8.03
C GLN A 279 -6.60 -15.76 -7.15
N GLY A 280 -7.92 -15.69 -7.35
CA GLY A 280 -8.91 -16.41 -6.53
C GLY A 280 -9.15 -15.81 -5.14
N LEU A 281 -8.78 -14.53 -4.96
CA LEU A 281 -8.94 -13.83 -3.68
C LEU A 281 -10.19 -12.94 -3.74
N SER A 282 -10.95 -12.89 -2.63
CA SER A 282 -12.07 -11.98 -2.47
C SER A 282 -11.72 -10.85 -1.49
N PRO A 283 -11.46 -9.62 -1.97
CA PRO A 283 -11.19 -8.49 -1.10
C PRO A 283 -12.46 -7.98 -0.41
N VAL A 284 -12.38 -7.82 0.90
CA VAL A 284 -13.46 -7.31 1.76
C VAL A 284 -12.96 -6.09 2.52
N ALA A 285 -13.68 -4.97 2.43
CA ALA A 285 -13.34 -3.75 3.15
C ALA A 285 -14.05 -3.71 4.51
N VAL A 286 -13.29 -3.48 5.57
CA VAL A 286 -13.79 -3.32 6.94
C VAL A 286 -13.47 -1.91 7.42
N LEU A 287 -14.46 -1.22 7.99
CA LEU A 287 -14.27 0.11 8.54
C LEU A 287 -13.43 0.07 9.83
N LEU A 288 -12.54 1.05 9.97
CA LEU A 288 -11.70 1.25 11.15
C LEU A 288 -12.22 2.44 11.98
N ASP A 289 -13.44 2.31 12.50
CA ASP A 289 -14.23 3.38 13.12
C ASP A 289 -14.33 3.29 14.66
N GLN A 290 -13.43 2.54 15.27
CA GLN A 290 -13.50 2.21 16.71
C GLN A 290 -13.00 3.31 17.61
N ASP A 291 -12.17 4.20 17.08
CA ASP A 291 -11.71 5.39 17.75
C ASP A 291 -12.47 6.58 17.16
N PRO A 292 -13.47 7.14 17.88
CA PRO A 292 -14.27 8.23 17.37
C PRO A 292 -13.42 9.48 17.13
N ARG A 293 -12.37 9.72 17.93
CA ARG A 293 -11.47 10.88 17.77
C ARG A 293 -10.72 10.80 16.45
N VAL A 294 -10.25 9.60 16.10
CA VAL A 294 -9.56 9.37 14.83
C VAL A 294 -10.54 9.49 13.66
N THR A 295 -11.76 8.97 13.83
CA THR A 295 -12.82 9.02 12.81
C THR A 295 -13.29 10.45 12.52
N GLU A 296 -13.31 11.32 13.53
CA GLU A 296 -13.59 12.76 13.39
C GLU A 296 -12.49 13.50 12.62
N VAL A 297 -11.24 13.05 12.73
CA VAL A 297 -10.10 13.59 11.97
C VAL A 297 -10.13 13.09 10.53
N LEU A 298 -10.31 11.79 10.33
CA LEU A 298 -10.34 11.17 9.02
C LEU A 298 -11.34 10.02 8.95
N PRO A 299 -12.45 10.16 8.21
CA PRO A 299 -13.44 9.10 8.10
C PRO A 299 -13.04 7.98 7.13
N TYR A 300 -12.01 8.13 6.30
CA TYR A 300 -11.68 7.11 5.30
C TYR A 300 -10.52 6.24 5.76
N LEU A 301 -10.79 5.44 6.80
CA LEU A 301 -9.88 4.45 7.36
C LEU A 301 -10.46 3.05 7.16
N VAL A 302 -9.71 2.20 6.48
CA VAL A 302 -10.17 0.88 6.06
C VAL A 302 -9.12 -0.19 6.34
N HIS A 303 -9.59 -1.40 6.60
CA HIS A 303 -8.80 -2.62 6.51
C HIS A 303 -9.40 -3.45 5.39
N VAL A 304 -8.69 -3.52 4.27
CA VAL A 304 -8.99 -4.49 3.21
C VAL A 304 -8.40 -5.82 3.66
N VAL A 305 -9.22 -6.85 3.78
CA VAL A 305 -8.79 -8.23 4.03
C VAL A 305 -9.03 -9.09 2.79
N LEU A 306 -8.18 -10.09 2.59
CA LEU A 306 -8.36 -11.06 1.50
C LEU A 306 -8.92 -12.35 2.06
N LEU A 307 -10.09 -12.75 1.58
CA LEU A 307 -10.69 -14.03 1.90
C LEU A 307 -10.42 -15.02 0.77
N CYS A 308 -10.25 -16.30 1.12
CA CYS A 308 -10.28 -17.36 0.11
C CYS A 308 -11.68 -17.36 -0.52
N GLY A 309 -11.71 -17.24 -1.85
CA GLY A 309 -12.94 -17.33 -2.65
C GLY A 309 -13.55 -18.73 -2.65
#